data_AF-A0A1K2EXT1-F1
#
_entry.id   AF-A0A1K2EXT1-F1
#
_cell.length_a   1.000
_cell.length_b   1.000
_cell.length_c   1.000
_cell.angle_alpha   90.00
_cell.angle_beta   90.00
_cell.angle_gamma   90.00
#
_symmetry.space_group_name_H-M   'P 1'
#
loop_
_entity.id
_entity.type
_entity.pdbx_description
1 polymer ?
#
loop_
_entity_poly.entity_id
_entity_poly.type
_entity_poly.pdbx_seq_one_letter_code
_entity_poly.pdbx_strand_id
1 'polypeptide(L)' 'MVVGRRTWDVERKGWPQEEIELRATGNGHYYGRFMPAPAPGAEPASLQARLVAVTLADQAGAAMATVGTKKHG' A
#
# COMPACT_ATOMS: atom_id res chain seq x y z
N MET A 1 1.61 8.37 4.07
CA MET A 1 1.24 7.47 2.94
C MET A 1 1.67 8.12 1.63
N VAL A 2 1.62 7.40 0.51
CA VAL A 2 1.93 7.97 -0.82
C VAL A 2 0.65 8.09 -1.65
N VAL A 3 0.43 9.29 -2.19
CA VAL A 3 -0.72 9.63 -3.06
C VAL A 3 -0.14 10.27 -4.31
N GLY A 4 -0.39 9.69 -5.49
CA GLY A 4 0.14 10.24 -6.75
C GLY A 4 1.63 10.56 -6.70
N ARG A 5 2.45 9.68 -6.08
CA ARG A 5 3.91 9.83 -5.86
C ARG A 5 4.34 10.93 -4.87
N ARG A 6 3.43 11.49 -4.07
CA ARG A 6 3.74 12.49 -3.03
C ARG A 6 3.46 11.94 -1.63
N THR A 7 4.27 12.34 -0.66
CA THR A 7 4.02 12.02 0.75
C THR A 7 2.80 12.79 1.25
N TRP A 8 1.86 12.07 1.86
CA TRP A 8 0.64 12.60 2.46
C TRP A 8 0.58 12.32 3.97
N ASP A 9 0.28 13.37 4.73
CA ASP A 9 0.07 13.34 6.17
C ASP A 9 -1.43 13.20 6.47
N VAL A 10 -1.84 11.96 6.74
CA VAL A 10 -3.24 11.59 6.99
C VAL A 10 -3.75 12.13 8.33
N GLU A 11 -2.88 12.29 9.33
CA GLU A 11 -3.29 12.74 10.66
C GLU A 11 -3.72 14.21 10.63
N ARG A 12 -3.01 15.03 9.85
CA ARG A 12 -3.32 16.47 9.75
C ARG A 12 -4.34 16.82 8.69
N LYS A 13 -4.42 16.02 7.61
CA LYS A 13 -5.22 16.37 6.42
C LYS A 13 -6.40 15.43 6.19
N GLY A 14 -6.55 14.40 7.02
CA GLY A 14 -7.49 13.31 6.76
C GLY A 14 -7.08 12.48 5.54
N TRP A 15 -8.02 11.67 5.06
CA TRP A 15 -7.81 10.92 3.82
C TRP A 15 -7.69 11.86 2.61
N PRO A 16 -6.80 11.56 1.65
CA PRO A 16 -6.82 12.21 0.35
C PRO A 16 -8.14 11.85 -0.38
N GLN A 17 -8.60 12.73 -1.25
CA GLN A 17 -9.73 12.43 -2.15
C GLN A 17 -9.29 11.58 -3.34
N GLU A 18 -8.00 11.55 -3.63
CA GLU A 18 -7.41 10.72 -4.66
C GLU A 18 -7.12 9.29 -4.16
N GLU A 19 -6.82 8.41 -5.11
CA GLU A 19 -6.44 7.03 -4.81
C GLU A 19 -5.14 6.96 -4.01
N ILE A 20 -5.16 6.17 -2.95
CA ILE A 20 -4.00 5.92 -2.11
C ILE A 20 -3.20 4.76 -2.71
N GLU A 21 -1.86 4.83 -2.69
CA GLU A 21 -1.04 3.72 -3.20
C GLU A 21 -0.37 2.96 -2.03
N LEU A 22 -0.69 1.67 -1.89
CA LEU A 22 0.09 0.72 -1.10
C LEU A 22 0.84 -0.21 -2.06
N ARG A 23 2.17 -0.06 -2.14
CA ARG A 23 3.00 -0.81 -3.08
C ARG A 23 3.36 -2.17 -2.49
N ALA A 24 3.22 -3.22 -3.30
CA ALA A 24 3.73 -4.54 -3.00
C ALA A 24 5.08 -4.72 -3.71
N THR A 25 6.16 -4.70 -2.94
CA THR A 25 7.53 -4.86 -3.43
C THR A 25 8.21 -6.03 -2.74
N GLY A 26 9.10 -6.74 -3.44
CA GLY A 26 9.90 -7.83 -2.89
C GLY A 26 11.18 -8.02 -3.69
N ASN A 27 12.29 -8.40 -3.06
CA ASN A 27 13.59 -8.58 -3.74
C ASN A 27 13.99 -7.41 -4.66
N GLY A 28 13.65 -6.17 -4.29
CA GLY A 28 13.92 -4.97 -5.11
C GLY A 28 13.00 -4.76 -6.32
N HIS A 29 12.02 -5.65 -6.56
CA HIS A 29 11.07 -5.55 -7.67
C HIS A 29 9.68 -5.09 -7.21
N TYR A 30 9.01 -4.33 -8.07
CA TYR A 30 7.61 -3.94 -7.91
C TYR A 30 6.70 -5.02 -8.51
N TYR A 31 5.80 -5.58 -7.69
CA TYR A 31 4.88 -6.65 -8.10
C TYR A 31 3.44 -6.17 -8.24
N GLY A 32 3.10 -5.01 -7.68
CA GLY A 32 1.76 -4.44 -7.80
C GLY A 32 1.46 -3.38 -6.76
N ARG A 33 0.23 -2.90 -6.77
CA ARG A 33 -0.27 -1.93 -5.79
C ARG A 33 -1.72 -2.24 -5.41
N PHE A 34 -2.04 -2.01 -4.16
CA PHE A 34 -3.41 -1.88 -3.69
C PHE A 34 -3.78 -0.40 -3.75
N MET A 35 -4.96 -0.09 -4.27
CA MET A 35 -5.45 1.27 -4.41
C MET A 35 -6.71 1.47 -3.55
N PRO A 36 -6.56 1.86 -2.27
CA PRO A 36 -7.70 2.24 -1.46
C PRO A 36 -8.24 3.60 -1.90
N ALA A 37 -9.55 3.65 -2.16
CA ALA A 37 -10.31 4.90 -2.27
C ALA A 37 -11.25 4.97 -1.06
N PRO A 38 -10.97 5.82 -0.06
CA PRO A 38 -11.87 6.00 1.06
C PRO A 38 -13.17 6.67 0.60
N ALA A 39 -14.30 6.28 1.21
CA ALA A 39 -15.56 6.95 0.94
C ALA A 39 -15.47 8.44 1.30
N PRO A 40 -16.15 9.34 0.56
CA PRO A 40 -16.18 10.76 0.90
C PRO A 40 -16.62 10.98 2.35
N GLY A 41 -15.83 11.72 3.12
CA GLY A 41 -16.12 12.01 4.54
C GLY A 41 -15.84 10.87 5.51
N ALA A 42 -15.24 9.75 5.06
CA ALA A 42 -14.81 8.69 5.96
C ALA A 42 -13.73 9.20 6.93
N GLU A 43 -13.86 8.82 8.20
CA GLU A 43 -12.83 9.08 9.19
C GLU A 43 -11.51 8.36 8.82
N PRO A 44 -10.35 8.98 9.07
CA PRO A 44 -9.06 8.31 8.96
C PRO A 44 -9.04 7.01 9.75
N ALA A 45 -8.66 5.90 9.09
CA ALA A 45 -8.37 4.67 9.82
C ALA A 45 -7.25 4.94 10.83
N SER A 46 -7.32 4.32 12.01
CA SER A 46 -6.31 4.52 13.06
C SER A 46 -4.89 4.25 12.55
N LEU A 47 -3.89 4.86 13.20
CA LEU A 47 -2.49 4.62 12.85
C LEU A 47 -2.17 3.11 12.79
N GLN A 48 -2.67 2.33 13.75
CA GLN A 48 -2.45 0.88 13.81
C GLN A 48 -3.06 0.17 12.59
N ALA A 49 -4.30 0.49 12.22
CA ALA A 49 -4.94 -0.12 11.04
C ALA A 49 -4.17 0.18 9.75
N ARG A 50 -3.62 1.39 9.61
CA ARG A 50 -2.80 1.75 8.45
C ARG A 50 -1.44 1.04 8.45
N LEU A 51 -0.82 0.86 9.61
CA LEU A 51 0.43 0.08 9.73
C LEU A 51 0.19 -1.41 9.38
N VAL A 52 -0.93 -1.98 9.80
CA VAL A 52 -1.33 -3.34 9.41
C VAL A 52 -1.50 -3.43 7.89
N ALA A 53 -2.17 -2.47 7.26
CA ALA A 53 -2.35 -2.46 5.81
C ALA A 53 -1.02 -2.39 5.04
N VAL A 54 -0.05 -1.58 5.52
CA VAL A 54 1.32 -1.54 4.95
C VAL A 54 2.02 -2.88 5.11
N THR A 55 1.95 -3.48 6.31
CA THR A 55 2.57 -4.79 6.59
C THR A 55 2.01 -5.88 5.67
N LEU A 56 0.71 -5.89 5.42
CA LEU A 56 0.07 -6.83 4.51
C LEU A 56 0.54 -6.64 3.05
N ALA A 57 0.71 -5.39 2.61
CA ALA A 57 1.25 -5.11 1.27
C ALA A 57 2.70 -5.59 1.12
N ASP A 58 3.52 -5.43 2.15
CA ASP A 58 4.90 -5.94 2.19
C ASP A 58 4.93 -7.48 2.17
N GLN A 59 4.10 -8.15 2.97
CA GLN A 59 3.98 -9.61 2.98
C GLN A 59 3.50 -10.14 1.62
N ALA A 60 2.55 -9.47 0.97
CA ALA A 60 2.10 -9.82 -0.37
C ALA A 60 3.24 -9.66 -1.39
N GLY A 61 4.02 -8.57 -1.31
CA GLY A 61 5.21 -8.35 -2.14
C GLY A 61 6.25 -9.46 -1.98
N ALA A 62 6.55 -9.84 -0.73
CA ALA A 62 7.45 -10.94 -0.42
C ALA A 62 6.93 -12.28 -0.98
N ALA A 63 5.65 -12.59 -0.79
CA ALA A 63 5.04 -13.81 -1.32
C ALA A 63 5.12 -13.85 -2.86
N MET A 64 4.80 -12.75 -3.54
CA MET A 64 4.88 -12.65 -5.01
C MET A 64 6.32 -12.82 -5.53
N ALA A 65 7.32 -12.37 -4.77
CA ALA A 65 8.71 -12.60 -5.11
C ALA A 65 9.07 -14.11 -5.13
N THR A 66 8.44 -14.92 -4.27
CA THR A 66 8.68 -16.37 -4.23
C THR A 66 7.97 -17.16 -5.34
N VAL A 67 6.90 -16.63 -5.93
CA VAL A 67 6.23 -17.30 -7.07
C VAL A 67 6.89 -16.92 -8.40
N GLY A 68 7.47 -15.73 -8.52
CA GLY A 68 8.23 -15.30 -9.70
C GLY A 68 9.55 -16.06 -9.91
N THR A 69 10.11 -16.67 -8.86
CA THR A 69 11.30 -17.53 -8.95
C THR A 69 11.00 -18.93 -9.50
N LYS A 70 9.73 -19.34 -9.62
CA LYS A 70 9.33 -20.65 -10.22
C LYS A 70 9.29 -20.66 -11.75
N LYS A 71 9.84 -19.66 -12.44
CA LYS A 71 9.86 -19.60 -13.92
C LYS A 71 11.25 -19.75 -14.55
N HIS A 72 12.17 -20.45 -13.90
CA HIS A 72 13.37 -21.02 -14.52
C HIS A 72 13.65 -22.38 -13.89
N GLY A 73 13.31 -23.45 -14.62
CA GLY A 73 13.51 -24.85 -14.26
C GLY A 73 12.90 -25.73 -15.33
#